data_AF-A0A430QEL0-F1
#
_entry.id   AF-A0A430QEL0-F1
#
_cell.length_a   1.000
_cell.length_b   1.000
_cell.length_c   1.000
_cell.angle_alpha   90.00
_cell.angle_beta   90.00
_cell.angle_gamma   90.00
#
_symmetry.space_group_name_H-M   'P 1'
#
loop_
_entity.id
_entity.type
_entity.pdbx_description
1 polymer ?
#
loop_
_entity_poly.entity_id
_entity_poly.type
_entity_poly.pdbx_seq_one_letter_code
_entity_poly.pdbx_strand_id
1 'polypeptide(L)'
;MDLTCSICLNVLFKPVHLPCNHQFCKDCIVQALNFTAYQCPICRYRLSNWLRRVKDIDSVISESKENEIRSLFPNYYDAKESGMSPSLSEFEIKTLAAKNTGVVGFFSKTRH
;
A
#
# COMPACT_ATOMS: atom_id res chain seq x y z
N MET A 1 1.45 -11.07 4.31
CA MET A 1 1.64 -9.65 4.67
C MET A 1 1.45 -8.89 3.37
N ASP A 2 0.40 -8.08 3.25
CA ASP A 2 0.07 -7.46 1.95
C ASP A 2 1.06 -6.34 1.60
N LEU A 3 1.61 -6.38 0.39
CA LEU A 3 2.53 -5.38 -0.16
C LEU A 3 1.88 -4.52 -1.24
N THR A 4 0.60 -4.76 -1.56
CA THR A 4 -0.13 -4.07 -2.61
C THR A 4 -0.98 -2.95 -2.06
N CYS A 5 -0.90 -1.79 -2.70
CA CYS A 5 -1.79 -0.67 -2.42
C CYS A 5 -3.18 -0.93 -3.03
N SER A 6 -4.24 -0.97 -2.22
CA SER A 6 -5.60 -1.20 -2.72
C SER A 6 -6.18 -0.04 -3.55
N ILE A 7 -5.48 1.10 -3.66
CA ILE A 7 -5.90 2.25 -4.48
C ILE A 7 -5.28 2.16 -5.87
N CYS A 8 -3.95 2.08 -5.97
CA CYS A 8 -3.25 2.08 -7.26
C CYS A 8 -2.90 0.68 -7.78
N LEU A 9 -3.20 -0.36 -7.00
CA LEU A 9 -2.96 -1.78 -7.31
C LEU A 9 -1.49 -2.15 -7.59
N ASN A 10 -0.56 -1.27 -7.22
CA ASN A 10 0.88 -1.48 -7.34
C ASN A 10 1.51 -1.78 -5.97
N VAL A 11 2.80 -2.13 -5.97
CA VAL A 11 3.61 -2.25 -4.76
C VAL A 11 3.55 -0.94 -3.97
N LEU A 12 3.38 -1.04 -2.65
CA LEU A 12 3.33 0.11 -1.76
C LEU A 12 4.63 0.93 -1.88
N PHE A 13 4.50 2.23 -2.07
CA PHE A 13 5.60 3.20 -2.07
C PHE A 13 5.36 4.20 -0.95
N LYS A 14 6.33 4.38 -0.04
CA LYS A 14 6.16 5.14 1.21
C LYS A 14 4.89 4.72 1.96
N PRO A 15 4.82 3.47 2.45
CA PRO A 15 3.61 2.89 3.03
C PRO A 15 3.17 3.63 4.30
N VAL A 16 1.92 4.12 4.33
CA VAL A 16 1.31 4.73 5.50
C VAL A 16 0.40 3.72 6.19
N HIS A 17 0.63 3.48 7.48
CA HIS A 17 -0.24 2.65 8.32
C HIS A 17 -1.34 3.50 8.94
N LEU A 18 -2.58 3.18 8.62
CA LEU A 18 -3.73 3.80 9.27
C LEU A 18 -4.02 3.13 10.62
N PRO A 19 -4.65 3.85 11.58
CA PRO A 19 -5.07 3.28 12.86
C PRO A 19 -6.08 2.13 12.73
N CYS A 20 -6.72 1.98 11.55
CA CYS A 20 -7.59 0.86 11.22
C CYS A 20 -6.86 -0.34 10.62
N ASN A 21 -5.52 -0.35 10.66
CA ASN A 21 -4.63 -1.41 10.16
C ASN A 21 -4.60 -1.60 8.62
N HIS A 22 -5.23 -0.71 7.86
CA HIS A 22 -5.06 -0.68 6.40
C HIS A 22 -3.84 0.15 5.99
N GLN A 23 -3.22 -0.24 4.88
CA GLN A 23 -1.99 0.34 4.38
C GLN A 23 -2.18 0.83 2.95
N PHE A 24 -1.56 1.97 2.63
CA PHE A 24 -1.62 2.60 1.30
C PHE A 24 -0.31 3.31 1.00
N CYS A 25 -0.04 3.64 -0.26
CA CYS A 25 1.02 4.59 -0.58
C CYS A 25 0.66 5.96 0.02
N LYS A 26 1.66 6.70 0.51
CA LYS A 26 1.51 8.08 1.00
C LYS A 26 0.62 8.92 0.08
N ASP A 27 0.99 9.02 -1.19
CA ASP A 27 0.28 9.91 -2.12
C ASP A 27 -1.14 9.42 -2.41
N CYS A 28 -1.34 8.09 -2.47
CA CYS A 28 -2.65 7.51 -2.69
C CYS A 28 -3.61 7.83 -1.54
N ILE A 29 -3.17 7.69 -0.28
CA ILE A 29 -4.05 7.98 0.86
C ILE A 29 -4.29 9.47 1.03
N VAL A 30 -3.28 10.32 0.83
CA VAL A 30 -3.44 11.78 0.88
C VAL A 30 -4.48 12.24 -0.13
N GLN A 31 -4.43 11.74 -1.36
CA GLN A 31 -5.43 12.05 -2.38
C GLN A 31 -6.81 11.49 -2.00
N ALA A 32 -6.90 10.24 -1.57
CA ALA A 32 -8.18 9.61 -1.23
C ALA A 32 -8.91 10.31 -0.06
N LEU A 33 -8.18 10.84 0.92
CA LEU A 33 -8.77 11.54 2.06
C LEU A 33 -9.54 12.81 1.67
N ASN A 34 -9.16 13.44 0.56
CA ASN A 34 -9.89 14.60 0.02
C ASN A 34 -11.29 14.24 -0.50
N PHE A 35 -11.49 12.99 -0.92
CA PHE A 35 -12.76 12.52 -1.52
C PHE A 35 -13.60 11.66 -0.59
N THR A 36 -13.02 11.15 0.51
CA THR A 36 -13.65 10.18 1.41
C THR A 36 -14.11 10.78 2.73
N ALA A 37 -14.17 12.12 2.84
CA ALA A 37 -14.53 12.82 4.09
C ALA A 37 -13.69 12.33 5.30
N TYR A 38 -12.38 12.13 5.07
CA TYR A 38 -11.43 11.60 6.05
C TYR A 38 -11.77 10.21 6.58
N GLN A 39 -12.19 9.31 5.70
CA GLN A 39 -12.46 7.91 6.03
C GLN A 39 -11.47 6.98 5.33
N CYS A 40 -11.19 5.82 5.94
CA CYS A 40 -10.44 4.77 5.29
C CYS A 40 -11.18 4.31 4.01
N PRO A 41 -10.51 4.24 2.83
CA PRO A 41 -11.13 3.77 1.60
C PRO A 41 -11.66 2.33 1.65
N ILE A 42 -11.10 1.49 2.53
CA ILE A 42 -11.49 0.08 2.66
C ILE A 42 -12.61 -0.10 3.68
N CYS A 43 -12.38 0.25 4.94
CA CYS A 43 -13.32 -0.06 6.04
C CYS A 43 -14.14 1.13 6.55
N ARG A 44 -14.01 2.31 5.93
CA ARG A 44 -14.71 3.56 6.31
C ARG A 44 -14.43 4.07 7.73
N TYR A 45 -13.41 3.54 8.41
CA TYR A 45 -12.95 4.05 9.71
C TYR A 45 -12.63 5.54 9.62
N ARG A 46 -13.10 6.34 10.59
CA ARG A 46 -12.94 7.79 10.60
C ARG A 46 -11.54 8.20 11.07
N LEU A 47 -10.82 8.90 10.20
CA LEU A 47 -9.40 9.25 10.39
C LEU A 47 -9.21 10.70 10.84
N SER A 48 -10.26 11.52 10.93
CA SER A 48 -10.16 12.94 11.28
C SER A 48 -9.40 13.21 12.59
N ASN A 49 -9.65 12.41 13.64
CA ASN A 49 -8.94 12.54 14.92
C ASN A 49 -7.47 12.12 14.83
N TRP A 50 -7.17 11.12 14.00
CA TRP A 50 -5.80 10.70 13.76
C TRP A 50 -5.05 11.77 12.96
N LEU A 51 -5.63 12.26 11.85
CA LEU A 51 -5.07 13.33 11.03
C LEU A 51 -4.75 14.60 11.83
N ARG A 52 -5.61 15.00 12.78
CA ARG A 52 -5.33 16.16 13.65
C ARG A 52 -4.05 16.00 14.47
N ARG A 53 -3.64 14.77 14.79
CA ARG A 53 -2.40 14.48 15.55
C ARG A 53 -1.18 14.31 14.64
N VAL A 54 -1.39 14.02 13.36
CA VAL A 54 -0.32 13.88 12.37
C VAL A 54 0.12 15.28 11.98
N LYS A 55 1.33 15.67 12.39
CA LYS A 55 1.93 16.97 12.03
C LYS A 55 2.38 16.99 10.57
N ASP A 56 2.94 15.86 10.12
CA ASP A 56 3.38 15.62 8.76
C ASP A 56 3.03 14.18 8.38
N ILE A 57 2.47 13.96 7.19
CA ILE A 57 2.14 12.62 6.73
C ILE A 57 3.40 11.74 6.57
N ASP A 58 4.58 12.35 6.38
CA ASP A 58 5.83 11.61 6.31
C ASP A 58 6.20 10.98 7.66
N SER A 59 5.74 11.55 8.77
CA SER A 59 5.98 11.00 10.12
C SER A 59 5.15 9.74 10.42
N VAL A 60 4.25 9.33 9.52
CA VAL A 60 3.43 8.12 9.66
C VAL A 60 3.72 7.08 8.58
N ILE A 61 4.79 7.28 7.81
CA ILE A 61 5.35 6.25 6.94
C ILE A 61 5.96 5.17 7.85
N SER A 62 5.63 3.91 7.56
CA SER A 62 6.23 2.77 8.24
C SER A 62 7.60 2.48 7.64
N GLU A 63 8.66 3.01 8.25
CA GLU A 63 10.05 2.80 7.81
C GLU A 63 10.43 1.32 7.73
N SER A 64 10.01 0.52 8.70
CA SER A 64 10.28 -0.93 8.69
C SER A 64 9.64 -1.60 7.48
N LYS A 65 8.42 -1.21 7.12
CA LYS A 65 7.72 -1.73 5.95
C LYS A 65 8.32 -1.21 4.65
N GLU A 66 8.70 0.05 4.61
CA GLU A 66 9.37 0.65 3.47
C GLU A 66 10.70 -0.05 3.17
N ASN A 67 11.53 -0.29 4.19
CA ASN A 67 12.82 -0.96 4.03
C ASN A 67 12.65 -2.40 3.56
N GLU A 68 11.66 -3.14 4.10
CA GLU A 68 11.31 -4.48 3.62
C GLU A 68 10.95 -4.45 2.12
N ILE A 69 10.05 -3.56 1.72
CA ILE A 69 9.60 -3.49 0.33
C ILE A 69 10.73 -3.05 -0.59
N ARG A 70 11.52 -2.04 -0.21
CA ARG A 70 12.68 -1.59 -1.00
C ARG A 70 13.69 -2.72 -1.19
N SER A 71 13.91 -3.57 -0.19
CA SER A 71 14.80 -4.73 -0.33
C SER A 71 14.29 -5.81 -1.29
N LEU A 72 12.96 -5.96 -1.40
CA LEU A 72 12.32 -6.95 -2.26
C LEU A 72 12.11 -6.43 -3.70
N PHE A 73 11.90 -5.12 -3.85
CA PHE A 73 11.56 -4.45 -5.11
C PHE A 73 12.41 -3.19 -5.34
N PRO A 74 13.75 -3.30 -5.40
CA PRO A 74 14.64 -2.15 -5.51
C PRO A 74 14.39 -1.35 -6.79
N ASN A 75 14.26 -2.03 -7.93
CA ASN A 75 14.01 -1.40 -9.23
C ASN A 75 12.69 -0.61 -9.25
N TYR A 76 11.65 -1.14 -8.61
CA TYR A 76 10.36 -0.45 -8.46
C TYR A 76 10.53 0.86 -7.69
N TYR A 77 11.28 0.84 -6.59
CA TYR A 77 11.56 2.01 -5.76
C TYR A 77 12.39 3.06 -6.51
N ASP A 78 13.46 2.65 -7.17
CA ASP A 78 14.33 3.55 -7.94
C ASP A 78 13.57 4.23 -9.08
N ALA A 79 12.73 3.48 -9.79
CA ALA A 79 11.87 4.02 -10.84
C ALA A 79 10.84 5.01 -10.28
N LYS A 80 10.21 4.70 -9.13
CA LYS A 80 9.27 5.61 -8.47
C LYS A 80 9.92 6.91 -8.01
N GLU A 81 11.12 6.84 -7.42
CA GLU A 81 11.86 8.03 -6.99
C GLU A 81 12.31 8.90 -8.17
N SER A 82 12.60 8.27 -9.31
CA SER A 82 12.91 8.95 -10.56
C SER A 82 11.68 9.52 -11.28
N GLY A 83 10.47 9.36 -10.71
CA GLY A 83 9.22 9.84 -11.30
C GLY A 83 8.72 9.01 -12.49
N MET A 84 9.30 7.85 -12.74
CA MET A 84 8.88 6.95 -13.81
C MET A 84 7.69 6.09 -13.37
N SER A 85 6.88 5.64 -14.32
CA SER A 85 5.90 4.57 -14.08
C SER A 85 6.64 3.23 -14.02
N PRO A 86 6.74 2.59 -12.84
CA PRO A 86 7.44 1.32 -12.75
C PRO A 86 6.60 0.22 -13.38
N SER A 87 7.27 -0.75 -13.99
CA SER A 87 6.66 -2.05 -14.30
C SER A 87 7.37 -3.11 -13.47
N LEU A 88 6.63 -4.11 -12.99
CA LEU A 88 7.21 -5.24 -12.28
C LEU A 88 7.66 -6.28 -13.29
N SER A 89 8.89 -6.79 -13.12
CA SER A 89 9.34 -7.97 -13.85
C SER A 89 8.53 -9.21 -13.46
N GLU A 90 8.58 -10.26 -14.29
CA GLU A 90 7.85 -11.51 -13.99
C GLU A 90 8.30 -12.15 -12.66
N PHE A 91 9.57 -11.99 -12.29
CA PHE A 91 10.10 -12.46 -11.00
C PHE A 91 9.54 -11.64 -9.82
N GLU A 92 9.44 -10.32 -9.97
CA GLU A 92 8.83 -9.45 -8.95
C GLU A 92 7.33 -9.73 -8.82
N ILE A 93 6.62 -10.03 -9.91
CA ILE A 93 5.20 -10.44 -9.87
C ILE A 93 5.04 -11.73 -9.04
N LYS A 94 5.91 -12.73 -9.28
CA LYS A 94 5.91 -13.98 -8.49
C LYS A 94 6.23 -13.71 -7.02
N THR A 95 7.20 -12.84 -6.75
CA THR A 95 7.58 -12.43 -5.39
C THR A 95 6.42 -11.73 -4.67
N LEU A 96 5.75 -10.79 -5.35
CA LEU A 96 4.59 -10.07 -4.83
C LEU A 96 3.44 -11.02 -4.52
N ALA A 97 3.12 -11.93 -5.44
CA ALA A 97 2.10 -12.95 -5.23
C ALA A 97 2.42 -13.80 -4.00
N ALA A 98 3.65 -14.30 -3.86
CA ALA A 98 4.07 -15.12 -2.73
C ALA A 98 4.03 -14.39 -1.36
N LYS A 99 4.11 -13.05 -1.34
CA LYS A 99 4.01 -12.25 -0.11
C LYS A 99 2.56 -11.92 0.25
N ASN A 100 1.72 -11.73 -0.76
CA ASN A 100 0.29 -11.46 -0.62
C ASN A 100 -0.53 -12.73 -0.33
N THR A 101 -0.02 -13.92 -0.59
CA THR A 101 -0.72 -15.22 -0.38
C THR A 101 -1.04 -15.58 1.08
N GLY A 102 -0.81 -14.68 2.04
CA GLY A 102 -1.45 -14.76 3.36
C GLY A 102 -2.99 -14.62 3.32
N VAL A 103 -3.59 -14.33 2.16
CA VAL A 103 -5.06 -14.22 1.97
C VAL A 103 -5.63 -15.08 0.82
N VAL A 104 -4.88 -16.03 0.25
CA VAL A 104 -5.44 -16.94 -0.78
C VAL A 104 -6.11 -18.18 -0.17
N GLY A 105 -7.07 -17.96 0.72
CA GLY A 105 -8.18 -18.89 0.88
C GLY A 105 -9.27 -18.52 -0.13
N PHE A 106 -9.65 -19.46 -0.99
CA PHE A 106 -10.73 -19.38 -1.99
C PHE A 106 -10.40 -18.70 -3.34
N PHE A 107 -9.55 -19.37 -4.12
CA PHE A 107 -9.99 -19.67 -5.48
C PHE A 107 -11.11 -20.68 -5.38
N SER A 108 -12.37 -20.21 -5.38
CA SER A 108 -13.51 -21.08 -5.65
C SER A 108 -13.36 -21.59 -7.08
N LYS A 109 -12.82 -22.80 -7.17
CA LYS A 109 -12.94 -23.70 -8.31
C LYS A 109 -14.37 -23.62 -8.84
N THR A 110 -14.47 -23.47 -10.15
CA THR A 110 -15.62 -23.81 -10.99
C THR A 110 -16.49 -24.92 -10.39
N ARG A 111 -17.80 -24.69 -10.30
CA ARG A 111 -18.80 -25.76 -10.32
C ARG A 111 -19.69 -25.56 -11.53
N HIS A 112 -19.98 -26.70 -12.15
CA HIS A 112 -20.73 -26.95 -13.37
C HIS A 112 -22.00 -26.14 -13.56
#